data_AF-A0A7I9VAP1-F1
#
_entry.id   AF-A0A7I9VAP1-F1
#
_cell.length_a   1.000
_cell.length_b   1.000
_cell.length_c   1.000
_cell.angle_alpha   90.00
_cell.angle_beta   90.00
_cell.angle_gamma   90.00
#
_symmetry.space_group_name_H-M   'P 1'
#
loop_
_entity.id
_entity.type
_entity.pdbx_description
1 polymer ?
#
loop_
_entity_poly.entity_id
_entity_poly.type
_entity_poly.pdbx_seq_one_letter_code
_entity_poly.pdbx_strand_id
1 'polypeptide(L)'
;MFMRTTVDLPDDLLTSVKVAAAERGISLKSLFISALHRELETGRTDISLKRVRMPLVPTRHPDDLIAVSNDDIEQALADTDADIAAQ
;
A
#
# COMPACT_ATOMS: atom_id res chain seq x y z
N MET A 1 1.40 17.86 -24.21
CA MET A 1 0.44 18.96 -24.42
C MET A 1 -0.23 19.25 -23.08
N PHE A 2 -0.11 20.46 -22.53
CA PHE A 2 -0.82 20.83 -21.30
C PHE A 2 -2.17 21.45 -21.67
N MET A 3 -3.25 20.82 -21.23
CA MET A 3 -4.60 21.35 -21.39
C MET A 3 -5.04 22.04 -20.09
N ARG A 4 -5.84 23.10 -20.21
CA ARG A 4 -6.46 23.78 -19.07
C ARG A 4 -7.93 23.39 -19.05
N THR A 5 -8.34 22.69 -18.01
CA THR A 5 -9.71 22.23 -17.82
C THR A 5 -10.31 22.97 -16.63
N THR A 6 -11.47 23.57 -16.82
CA THR A 6 -12.28 24.13 -15.73
C THR A 6 -13.32 23.08 -15.34
N VAL A 7 -13.42 22.79 -14.05
CA VAL A 7 -14.41 21.85 -13.50
C VAL A 7 -15.16 22.53 -12.36
N ASP A 8 -16.47 22.39 -12.34
CA ASP A 8 -17.29 22.86 -11.23
C ASP A 8 -17.21 21.86 -10.08
N LEU A 9 -16.83 22.35 -8.90
CA LEU A 9 -16.70 21.56 -7.69
C LEU A 9 -17.53 22.21 -6.57
N PRO A 10 -18.26 21.42 -5.76
CA PRO A 10 -18.88 21.93 -4.55
C PRO A 10 -17.84 22.59 -3.63
N ASP A 11 -18.21 23.70 -2.98
CA ASP A 11 -17.28 24.46 -2.14
C ASP A 11 -16.76 23.65 -0.94
N ASP A 12 -17.63 22.83 -0.33
CA ASP A 12 -17.28 21.87 0.71
C ASP A 12 -16.20 20.88 0.26
N LEU A 13 -16.34 20.34 -0.96
CA LEU A 13 -15.38 19.41 -1.53
C LEU A 13 -14.04 20.12 -1.80
N LEU A 14 -14.07 21.34 -2.34
CA LEU A 14 -12.86 22.11 -2.59
C LEU A 14 -12.10 22.43 -1.29
N THR A 15 -12.83 22.73 -0.21
CA THR A 15 -12.26 22.97 1.11
C THR A 15 -11.57 21.71 1.64
N SER A 16 -12.25 20.57 1.59
CA SER A 16 -11.69 19.28 2.01
C SER A 16 -10.44 18.91 1.20
N VAL A 17 -10.45 19.15 -0.11
CA VAL A 17 -9.30 18.88 -0.98
C VAL A 17 -8.11 19.79 -0.65
N LYS A 18 -8.34 21.06 -0.32
CA LYS A 18 -7.28 21.98 0.12
C LYS A 18 -6.62 21.52 1.42
N VAL A 19 -7.42 21.08 2.39
CA VAL A 19 -6.91 20.52 3.65
C VAL A 19 -6.04 19.29 3.36
N ALA A 20 -6.56 18.33 2.58
CA ALA A 20 -5.81 17.13 2.22
C ALA A 20 -4.51 17.42 1.45
N ALA A 21 -4.49 18.47 0.62
CA ALA A 21 -3.27 18.90 -0.08
C ALA A 21 -2.23 19.49 0.90
N ALA A 22 -2.68 20.31 1.86
CA ALA A 22 -1.83 20.91 2.87
C ALA A 22 -1.22 19.85 3.80
N GLU A 23 -2.02 18.89 4.27
CA GLU A 23 -1.57 17.77 5.10
C GLU A 23 -0.50 16.92 4.41
N ARG A 24 -0.63 16.73 3.10
CA ARG A 24 0.32 15.95 2.29
C ARG A 24 1.52 16.77 1.80
N GLY A 25 1.54 18.09 2.04
CA GLY A 25 2.59 18.98 1.57
C GLY A 25 2.70 19.09 0.05
N ILE A 26 1.62 18.84 -0.69
CA ILE A 26 1.59 18.85 -2.17
C ILE A 26 0.72 19.96 -2.72
N SER A 27 0.97 20.35 -3.97
CA SER A 27 0.10 21.32 -4.66
C SER A 27 -1.28 20.71 -4.96
N LEU A 28 -2.30 21.57 -4.99
CA LEU A 28 -3.67 21.19 -5.36
C LEU A 28 -3.72 20.51 -6.74
N LYS A 29 -2.93 21.03 -7.70
CA LYS A 29 -2.78 20.44 -9.04
C LYS A 29 -2.22 19.01 -8.97
N SER A 30 -1.18 18.79 -8.18
CA SER A 30 -0.57 17.46 -8.02
C SER A 30 -1.56 16.46 -7.40
N LEU A 31 -2.35 16.92 -6.42
CA LEU A 31 -3.40 16.10 -5.82
C LEU A 31 -4.45 15.70 -6.86
N PHE A 32 -4.96 16.65 -7.66
CA PHE A 32 -5.91 16.34 -8.73
C PHE A 32 -5.35 15.37 -9.77
N ILE A 33 -4.10 15.56 -10.21
CA ILE A 33 -3.45 14.66 -11.16
C ILE A 33 -3.33 13.25 -10.58
N SER A 34 -2.88 13.12 -9.34
CA SER A 34 -2.75 11.82 -8.66
C SER A 34 -4.10 11.14 -8.46
N ALA A 35 -5.14 11.90 -8.11
CA ALA A 35 -6.50 11.37 -7.97
C ALA A 35 -7.04 10.86 -9.31
N LEU A 36 -6.87 11.60 -10.41
CA LEU A 36 -7.26 11.15 -11.74
C LEU A 36 -6.47 9.91 -12.18
N HIS A 37 -5.16 9.87 -11.91
CA HIS A 37 -4.34 8.70 -12.23
C HIS A 37 -4.84 7.47 -11.47
N ARG A 38 -5.08 7.62 -10.16
CA ARG A 38 -5.63 6.57 -9.31
C ARG A 38 -6.98 6.08 -9.82
N GLU A 39 -7.88 6.97 -10.21
CA GLU A 39 -9.19 6.58 -10.75
C GLU A 39 -9.06 5.78 -12.05
N LEU A 40 -8.19 6.22 -12.96
CA LEU A 40 -7.93 5.55 -14.25
C LEU A 40 -7.17 4.22 -14.11
N GLU A 41 -6.44 4.02 -13.02
CA GLU A 41 -5.77 2.76 -12.68
C GLU A 41 -6.67 1.80 -11.91
N THR A 42 -7.50 2.34 -10.99
CA THR A 42 -8.45 1.55 -10.21
C THR A 42 -9.53 0.95 -11.11
N GLY A 43 -10.00 1.70 -12.12
CA GLY A 43 -10.87 1.16 -13.16
C GLY A 43 -10.22 0.12 -14.08
N ARG A 44 -8.88 0.00 -14.05
CA ARG A 44 -8.09 -1.03 -14.76
C ARG A 44 -7.64 -2.17 -13.86
N THR A 45 -7.94 -2.13 -12.57
CA THR A 45 -7.80 -3.31 -11.73
C THR A 45 -9.05 -4.15 -11.97
N ASP A 46 -9.09 -4.81 -13.13
CA ASP A 46 -9.47 -6.21 -13.05
C ASP A 46 -8.47 -6.80 -12.06
N ILE A 47 -8.84 -6.85 -10.79
CA ILE A 47 -8.22 -7.80 -9.89
C ILE A 47 -8.76 -9.14 -10.42
N SER A 48 -8.25 -9.57 -11.58
CA SER A 48 -8.14 -10.98 -11.88
C SER A 48 -7.30 -11.48 -10.73
N LEU A 49 -8.00 -11.90 -9.68
CA LEU A 49 -7.48 -12.69 -8.58
C LEU A 49 -6.98 -13.96 -9.25
N LYS A 50 -5.81 -13.85 -9.88
CA LYS A 50 -5.12 -14.96 -10.51
C LYS A 50 -4.93 -15.91 -9.34
N ARG A 51 -5.68 -17.02 -9.37
CA ARG A 51 -5.75 -17.97 -8.26
C ARG A 51 -4.34 -18.50 -8.03
N VAL A 52 -3.63 -17.87 -7.11
CA VAL A 52 -2.29 -18.26 -6.70
C VAL A 52 -2.41 -19.46 -5.78
N ARG A 53 -1.67 -20.52 -6.08
CA ARG A 53 -1.50 -21.62 -5.13
C ARG A 53 -0.45 -21.18 -4.11
N MET A 54 -0.80 -21.30 -2.84
CA MET A 54 0.15 -21.14 -1.74
C MET A 54 1.13 -22.33 -1.71
N PRO A 55 2.35 -22.14 -1.18
CA PRO A 55 2.94 -20.90 -0.67
C PRO A 55 3.52 -20.00 -1.78
N LEU A 56 3.40 -18.68 -1.62
CA LEU A 56 3.91 -17.70 -2.59
C LEU A 56 5.44 -17.60 -2.61
N VAL A 57 6.09 -17.97 -1.51
CA VAL A 57 7.53 -18.07 -1.39
C VAL A 57 7.91 -19.52 -1.62
N PRO A 58 8.78 -19.84 -2.59
CA PRO A 58 9.24 -21.20 -2.81
C PRO A 58 10.05 -21.66 -1.59
N THR A 59 9.49 -22.58 -0.81
CA THR A 59 10.17 -23.21 0.33
C THR A 59 10.88 -24.49 -0.11
N ARG A 60 12.04 -24.78 0.47
CA ARG A 60 12.79 -26.03 0.21
C ARG A 60 12.06 -27.26 0.73
N HIS A 61 11.20 -27.09 1.74
CA HIS A 61 10.37 -28.14 2.33
C HIS A 61 8.90 -27.71 2.23
N PRO A 62 8.18 -28.21 1.20
CA PRO A 62 6.78 -27.83 0.97
C PRO A 62 5.80 -28.59 1.86
N ASP A 63 6.17 -29.74 2.43
CA ASP A 63 5.31 -30.56 3.31
C ASP A 63 5.43 -30.20 4.79
N ASP A 64 6.48 -29.45 5.17
CA ASP A 64 6.67 -28.88 6.50
C ASP A 64 5.88 -27.57 6.62
N LEU A 65 4.63 -27.61 6.14
CA LEU A 65 3.72 -26.47 5.91
C LEU A 65 3.52 -25.66 7.19
N ILE A 66 4.45 -24.75 7.45
CA ILE A 66 4.34 -23.65 8.42
C ILE A 66 3.72 -24.15 9.73
N ALA A 67 4.26 -25.26 10.26
CA ALA A 67 3.93 -25.74 11.60
C ALA A 67 4.69 -24.88 12.62
N VAL A 68 4.46 -23.57 12.57
CA VAL A 68 5.07 -22.61 13.49
C VAL A 68 4.19 -22.57 14.73
N SER A 69 4.72 -23.07 15.84
CA SER A 69 4.11 -22.93 17.16
C SER A 69 4.33 -21.51 17.70
N ASN A 70 3.55 -21.12 18.71
CA ASN A 70 3.79 -19.87 19.43
C ASN A 70 5.20 -19.85 20.07
N ASP A 71 5.67 -21.00 20.53
CA ASP A 71 7.00 -21.15 21.14
C ASP A 71 8.13 -20.84 20.14
N ASP A 72 7.98 -21.29 18.89
CA ASP A 72 8.94 -21.01 17.80
C ASP A 72 9.00 -19.51 17.47
N ILE A 73 7.86 -18.82 17.57
CA ILE A 73 7.77 -17.36 17.35
C ILE A 73 8.47 -16.62 18.49
N GLU A 74 8.23 -17.02 19.74
CA GLU A 74 8.86 -16.40 20.92
C GLU A 74 10.38 -16.56 20.86
N GLN A 75 10.88 -17.73 20.47
CA GLN A 75 12.31 -17.97 20.35
C GLN A 75 12.96 -17.13 19.23
N ALA A 76 12.34 -17.04 18.05
CA ALA A 76 12.85 -16.20 16.96
C ALA A 76 12.91 -14.70 17.32
N LEU A 77 11.96 -14.24 18.14
CA LEU A 77 11.94 -12.85 18.62
C LEU A 77 13.08 -12.60 19.62
N ALA A 78 13.33 -13.54 20.54
CA ALA A 78 14.40 -13.46 21.52
C ALA A 78 15.80 -13.50 20.88
N ASP A 79 16.01 -14.35 19.88
CA ASP A 79 17.28 -14.42 19.14
C ASP A 79 17.57 -13.10 18.39
N THR A 80 16.54 -12.46 17.82
CA THR A 80 16.70 -11.19 17.10
C THR A 80 17.05 -10.03 18.05
N ASP A 81 16.44 -9.95 19.23
CA ASP A 81 16.74 -8.91 20.22
C ASP A 81 18.17 -9.04 20.79
N ALA A 82 18.68 -10.27 20.91
CA ALA A 82 20.05 -10.53 21.35
C ALA A 82 21.10 -10.06 20.33
N ASP A 83 20.83 -10.24 19.04
CA ASP A 83 21.71 -9.76 17.95
C ASP A 83 21.72 -8.22 17.84
N ILE A 84 20.58 -7.56 18.07
CA ILE A 84 20.49 -6.08 18.05
C ILE A 84 21.22 -5.45 19.25
N ALA A 85 21.26 -6.13 20.41
CA ALA A 85 21.95 -5.63 21.60
C ALA A 85 23.48 -5.86 21.58
N ALA A 86 23.98 -6.72 20.70
CA ALA A 86 25.40 -7.05 20.56
C ALA A 86 26.13 -6.24 19.46
N GLN A 87 25.41 -5.38 18.72
CA GLN A 87 25.93 -4.47 17.69
C GLN A 87 25.99 -3.02 18.20
#